data_AF-A0A9E6ME49-F1
#
_entry.id   AF-A0A9E6ME49-F1
#
_cell.length_a   1.000
_cell.length_b   1.000
_cell.length_c   1.000
_cell.angle_alpha   90.00
_cell.angle_beta   90.00
_cell.angle_gamma   90.00
#
_symmetry.space_group_name_H-M   'P 1'
#
loop_
_entity.id
_entity.type
_entity.pdbx_description
1 polymer ?
#
loop_
_entity_poly.entity_id
_entity_poly.type
_entity_poly.pdbx_seq_one_letter_code
_entity_poly.pdbx_strand_id
1 'polypeptide(L)'
;MMSNRACSKGFTLIELMISMTFLSILLIAITVATLQIMHQYSKGMTVKSINQIGRNLADSIRRDARSLSTVGGGKYVAPNTIGAGGLGRLCLGSASYIWNTDSALRDGTGVKYTGVPSPRMIAMARVNDQGGQYCLPVSGNYRMDVPATLATEMLSNSLDTTTATTGTFTELALYEMTLTPMVTNNPGVLYTLQFTLGTNQSGTIDTVDQSCLNQSNTTSNYDFCAVNKFQIVLRMG
;
A
#
# COMPACT_ATOMS: atom_id res chain seq x y z
N MET A 1 -28.93 -56.69 57.83
CA MET A 1 -28.07 -55.64 57.23
C MET A 1 -28.61 -55.30 55.85
N MET A 2 -29.05 -54.06 55.65
CA MET A 2 -29.72 -53.58 54.44
C MET A 2 -28.75 -53.55 53.24
N SER A 3 -29.14 -54.18 52.14
CA SER A 3 -28.46 -54.08 50.85
C SER A 3 -28.94 -52.81 50.15
N ASN A 4 -28.11 -51.76 50.14
CA ASN A 4 -28.32 -50.58 49.31
C ASN A 4 -27.98 -50.93 47.85
N ARG A 5 -28.98 -51.35 47.07
CA ARG A 5 -28.85 -51.38 45.61
C ARG A 5 -28.98 -49.95 45.09
N ALA A 6 -27.85 -49.31 44.79
CA ALA A 6 -27.83 -48.07 44.03
C ALA A 6 -28.39 -48.36 42.62
N CYS A 7 -29.58 -47.85 42.34
CA CYS A 7 -30.19 -47.91 41.02
C CYS A 7 -29.42 -46.97 40.09
N SER A 8 -28.46 -47.51 39.33
CA SER A 8 -27.78 -46.76 38.28
C SER A 8 -28.76 -46.56 37.13
N LYS A 9 -29.26 -45.33 36.98
CA LYS A 9 -30.02 -44.93 35.79
C LYS A 9 -29.03 -44.80 34.63
N GLY A 10 -29.05 -45.74 33.71
CA GLY A 10 -28.36 -45.61 32.43
C GLY A 10 -29.03 -44.55 31.56
N PHE A 11 -28.24 -43.77 30.82
CA PHE A 11 -28.76 -42.81 29.84
C PHE A 11 -29.39 -43.55 28.65
N THR A 12 -30.44 -42.97 28.08
CA THR A 12 -31.02 -43.50 26.84
C THR A 12 -30.13 -43.14 25.65
N LEU A 13 -30.06 -44.03 24.66
CA LEU A 13 -29.21 -43.84 23.47
C LEU A 13 -29.56 -42.53 22.74
N ILE A 14 -30.84 -42.12 22.76
CA ILE A 14 -31.31 -40.86 22.18
C ILE A 14 -30.82 -39.63 22.93
N GLU A 15 -30.75 -39.67 24.27
CA GLU A 15 -30.28 -38.57 25.11
C GLU A 15 -28.76 -38.34 24.95
N LEU A 16 -28.02 -39.44 24.76
CA LEU A 16 -26.60 -39.38 24.40
C LEU A 16 -26.38 -38.79 23.01
N MET A 17 -27.20 -39.19 22.02
CA MET A 17 -27.09 -38.66 20.66
C MET A 17 -27.41 -37.16 20.60
N ILE A 18 -28.45 -36.71 21.32
CA ILE A 18 -28.80 -35.29 21.40
C ILE A 18 -27.68 -34.48 22.10
N SER A 19 -27.04 -35.05 23.12
CA SER A 19 -25.92 -34.39 23.81
C SER A 19 -24.70 -34.23 22.88
N MET A 20 -24.39 -35.24 22.08
CA MET A 20 -23.25 -35.21 21.14
C MET A 20 -23.49 -34.30 19.94
N THR A 21 -24.73 -34.23 19.42
CA THR A 21 -25.06 -33.28 18.35
C THR A 21 -24.95 -31.85 18.82
N PHE A 22 -25.42 -31.55 20.05
CA PHE A 22 -25.25 -30.23 20.66
C PHE A 22 -23.77 -29.85 20.80
N LEU A 23 -22.94 -30.75 21.31
CA LEU A 23 -21.50 -30.53 21.42
C LEU A 23 -20.83 -30.28 20.06
N SER A 24 -21.24 -31.04 19.04
CA SER A 24 -20.71 -30.90 17.68
C SER A 24 -21.05 -29.54 17.06
N ILE A 25 -22.31 -29.11 17.20
CA ILE A 25 -22.76 -27.79 16.72
C ILE A 25 -22.01 -26.67 17.43
N LEU A 26 -21.77 -26.81 18.74
CA LEU A 26 -20.99 -25.84 19.52
C LEU A 26 -19.55 -25.71 19.00
N LEU A 27 -18.88 -26.84 18.71
CA LEU A 27 -17.52 -26.85 18.18
C LEU A 27 -17.45 -26.24 16.77
N ILE A 28 -18.44 -26.51 15.91
CA ILE A 28 -18.53 -25.88 14.59
C ILE A 28 -18.71 -24.36 14.73
N ALA A 29 -19.59 -23.91 15.62
CA ALA A 29 -19.83 -22.49 15.86
C ALA A 29 -18.56 -21.76 16.32
N ILE A 30 -17.80 -22.36 17.25
CA ILE A 30 -16.52 -21.81 17.71
C ILE A 30 -15.52 -21.73 16.54
N THR A 31 -15.41 -22.80 15.75
CA THR A 31 -14.49 -22.84 14.60
C THR A 31 -14.82 -21.74 13.59
N VAL A 32 -16.08 -21.59 13.20
CA VAL A 32 -16.52 -20.54 12.28
C VAL A 32 -16.24 -19.15 12.84
N ALA A 33 -16.52 -18.92 14.13
CA ALA A 33 -16.22 -17.64 14.78
C ALA A 33 -14.71 -17.32 14.76
N THR A 34 -13.85 -18.31 15.05
CA THR A 34 -12.40 -18.10 15.02
C THR A 34 -11.89 -17.78 13.61
N LEU A 35 -12.42 -18.44 12.58
CA LEU A 35 -12.08 -18.13 11.18
C LEU A 35 -12.47 -16.70 10.81
N GLN A 36 -13.69 -16.26 11.15
CA GLN A 36 -14.12 -14.89 10.88
C GLN A 36 -13.23 -13.85 11.56
N ILE A 37 -12.81 -14.09 12.81
CA ILE A 37 -11.87 -13.22 13.53
C ILE A 37 -10.51 -13.17 12.82
N MET A 38 -10.00 -14.31 12.33
CA MET A 38 -8.74 -14.36 11.60
C MET A 38 -8.78 -13.56 10.29
N HIS A 39 -9.85 -13.70 9.49
CA HIS A 39 -10.04 -12.92 8.26
C HIS A 39 -10.10 -11.42 8.55
N GLN A 40 -10.87 -11.02 9.57
CA GLN A 40 -10.97 -9.62 9.99
C GLN A 40 -9.62 -9.06 10.50
N TYR A 41 -8.84 -9.88 11.19
CA TYR A 41 -7.53 -9.51 11.71
C TYR A 41 -6.53 -9.22 10.59
N SER A 42 -6.47 -10.08 9.57
CA SER A 42 -5.58 -9.90 8.40
C SER A 42 -5.84 -8.56 7.71
N LYS A 43 -7.11 -8.28 7.40
CA LYS A 43 -7.53 -7.00 6.80
C LYS A 43 -7.19 -5.81 7.69
N GLY A 44 -7.41 -5.94 9.00
CA GLY A 44 -7.08 -4.92 9.98
C GLY A 44 -5.59 -4.59 10.03
N MET A 45 -4.72 -5.60 9.95
CA MET A 45 -3.27 -5.41 9.90
C MET A 45 -2.83 -4.70 8.61
N THR A 46 -3.33 -5.11 7.44
CA THR A 46 -2.99 -4.48 6.16
C THR A 46 -3.42 -3.02 6.13
N VAL A 47 -4.65 -2.71 6.58
CA VAL A 47 -5.15 -1.33 6.69
C VAL A 47 -4.29 -0.51 7.66
N LYS A 48 -3.87 -1.09 8.79
CA LYS A 48 -2.97 -0.41 9.74
C LYS A 48 -1.62 -0.11 9.10
N SER A 49 -1.05 -1.06 8.35
CA SER A 49 0.23 -0.89 7.64
C SER A 49 0.16 0.25 6.62
N ILE A 50 -0.86 0.25 5.75
CA ILE A 50 -1.10 1.33 4.77
C ILE A 50 -1.23 2.69 5.46
N ASN A 51 -1.98 2.75 6.55
CA ASN A 51 -2.13 3.97 7.33
C ASN A 51 -0.82 4.47 7.92
N GLN A 52 0.01 3.56 8.44
CA GLN A 52 1.30 3.92 9.00
C GLN A 52 2.26 4.41 7.91
N ILE A 53 2.32 3.70 6.79
CA ILE A 53 3.16 4.05 5.65
C ILE A 53 2.72 5.38 5.03
N GLY A 54 1.42 5.57 4.81
CA GLY A 54 0.88 6.83 4.28
C GLY A 54 1.15 8.02 5.19
N ARG A 55 1.05 7.86 6.52
CA ARG A 55 1.45 8.91 7.48
C ARG A 55 2.95 9.20 7.43
N ASN A 56 3.79 8.16 7.45
CA ASN A 56 5.25 8.30 7.38
C ASN A 56 5.67 9.03 6.09
N LEU A 57 5.06 8.66 4.96
CA LEU A 57 5.26 9.27 3.66
C LEU A 57 4.81 10.73 3.66
N ALA A 58 3.58 11.01 4.09
CA ALA A 58 3.03 12.35 4.22
C ALA A 58 3.94 13.27 5.05
N ASP A 59 4.43 12.77 6.18
CA ASP A 59 5.30 13.54 7.06
C ASP A 59 6.69 13.76 6.45
N SER A 60 7.22 12.78 5.71
CA SER A 60 8.47 12.95 4.96
C SER A 60 8.33 14.02 3.88
N ILE A 61 7.27 13.95 3.08
CA ILE A 61 6.98 14.95 2.03
C ILE A 61 6.81 16.34 2.66
N ARG A 62 6.06 16.46 3.76
CA ARG A 62 5.89 17.74 4.47
C ARG A 62 7.20 18.31 4.97
N ARG A 63 8.08 17.48 5.53
CA ARG A 63 9.40 17.91 6.02
C ARG A 63 10.24 18.43 4.87
N ASP A 64 10.31 17.70 3.77
CA ASP A 64 11.09 18.12 2.59
C ASP A 64 10.49 19.36 1.92
N ALA A 65 9.16 19.44 1.82
CA ALA A 65 8.48 20.62 1.28
C ALA A 65 8.77 21.88 2.10
N ARG A 66 8.85 21.79 3.42
CA ARG A 66 9.23 22.93 4.30
C ARG A 66 10.70 23.36 4.12
N SER A 67 11.56 22.46 3.65
CA SER A 67 12.97 22.75 3.40
C SER A 67 13.23 23.41 2.06
N LEU A 68 12.20 23.53 1.20
CA LEU A 68 12.29 24.26 -0.06
C LEU A 68 12.63 25.73 0.21
N SER A 69 13.78 26.18 -0.29
CA SER A 69 14.03 27.62 -0.43
C SER A 69 13.17 28.19 -1.56
N THR A 70 12.83 29.47 -1.47
CA THR A 70 12.04 30.23 -2.48
C THR A 70 12.59 30.16 -3.91
N VAL A 71 13.86 29.75 -4.10
CA VAL A 71 14.49 29.62 -5.40
C VAL A 71 14.22 28.22 -5.99
N GLY A 72 13.17 28.10 -6.77
CA GLY A 72 12.92 26.94 -7.65
C GLY A 72 11.55 26.28 -7.53
N GLY A 73 10.83 26.51 -6.41
CA GLY A 73 9.54 25.87 -6.13
C GLY A 73 9.62 24.33 -6.12
N GLY A 74 8.60 23.65 -5.61
CA GLY A 74 8.53 22.22 -5.91
C GLY A 74 7.83 21.97 -7.24
N LYS A 75 8.25 20.90 -7.91
CA LYS A 75 7.79 20.54 -9.26
C LYS A 75 7.11 19.18 -9.21
N TYR A 76 6.03 19.05 -9.95
CA TYR A 76 5.28 17.81 -10.08
C TYR A 76 5.24 17.39 -11.54
N VAL A 77 5.59 16.14 -11.82
CA VAL A 77 5.55 15.52 -13.15
C VAL A 77 4.76 14.24 -13.03
N ALA A 78 3.58 14.22 -13.65
CA ALA A 78 2.73 13.03 -13.65
C ALA A 78 3.38 11.91 -14.52
N PRO A 79 3.19 10.63 -14.19
CA PRO A 79 3.76 9.49 -14.93
C PRO A 79 3.42 9.49 -16.43
N ASN A 80 2.26 10.02 -16.80
CA ASN A 80 1.74 10.12 -18.17
C ASN A 80 2.23 11.35 -18.95
N THR A 81 3.09 12.18 -18.36
CA THR A 81 3.68 13.34 -19.05
C THR A 81 4.58 12.85 -20.19
N ILE A 82 4.54 13.52 -21.35
CA ILE A 82 5.40 13.19 -22.49
C ILE A 82 6.88 13.25 -22.05
N GLY A 83 7.63 12.20 -22.39
CA GLY A 83 9.05 12.06 -22.00
C GLY A 83 9.28 11.63 -20.54
N ALA A 84 8.23 11.45 -19.73
CA ALA A 84 8.37 11.01 -18.32
C ALA A 84 8.69 9.52 -18.17
N GLY A 85 8.47 8.73 -19.22
CA GLY A 85 8.79 7.30 -19.27
C GLY A 85 7.95 6.42 -18.34
N GLY A 86 6.79 6.89 -17.89
CA GLY A 86 5.93 6.16 -16.95
C GLY A 86 6.34 6.29 -15.47
N LEU A 87 7.36 7.10 -15.16
CA LEU A 87 7.79 7.39 -13.79
C LEU A 87 7.18 8.72 -13.33
N GLY A 88 6.40 8.70 -12.25
CA GLY A 88 5.91 9.92 -11.61
C GLY A 88 6.97 10.54 -10.72
N ARG A 89 6.96 11.87 -10.61
CA ARG A 89 7.97 12.62 -9.85
C ARG A 89 7.37 13.81 -9.11
N LEU A 90 7.81 14.02 -7.88
CA LEU A 90 7.53 15.19 -7.07
C LEU A 90 8.85 15.67 -6.46
N CYS A 91 9.40 16.75 -7.01
CA CYS A 91 10.68 17.31 -6.59
C CYS A 91 10.47 18.46 -5.60
N LEU A 92 11.11 18.35 -4.45
CA LEU A 92 11.01 19.27 -3.31
C LEU A 92 12.38 19.85 -2.95
N GLY A 93 13.11 20.32 -3.96
CA GLY A 93 14.35 21.09 -3.81
C GLY A 93 15.58 20.22 -3.57
N SER A 94 15.64 19.56 -2.42
CA SER A 94 16.77 18.68 -2.04
C SER A 94 16.44 17.18 -2.13
N ALA A 95 15.15 16.85 -2.27
CA ALA A 95 14.65 15.49 -2.37
C ALA A 95 13.59 15.38 -3.47
N SER A 96 13.62 14.25 -4.17
CA SER A 96 12.65 13.93 -5.22
C SER A 96 11.97 12.63 -4.90
N TYR A 97 10.64 12.67 -4.83
CA TYR A 97 9.81 11.49 -4.66
C TYR A 97 9.47 10.96 -6.04
N ILE A 98 9.77 9.69 -6.27
CA ILE A 98 9.56 9.03 -7.55
C ILE A 98 8.75 7.75 -7.35
N TRP A 99 7.92 7.39 -8.31
CA TRP A 99 7.10 6.18 -8.23
C TRP A 99 6.77 5.65 -9.61
N ASN A 100 6.57 4.33 -9.70
CA ASN A 100 5.91 3.70 -10.84
C ASN A 100 4.41 3.66 -10.61
N THR A 101 3.64 3.56 -11.69
CA THR A 101 2.21 3.26 -11.60
C THR A 101 1.98 1.83 -11.10
N ASP A 102 0.82 1.58 -10.52
CA ASP A 102 0.36 0.25 -10.10
C ASP A 102 0.43 -0.76 -11.26
N SER A 103 -0.01 -0.35 -12.46
CA SER A 103 0.05 -1.15 -13.68
C SER A 103 1.48 -1.54 -14.07
N ALA A 104 2.42 -0.59 -14.06
CA ALA A 104 3.81 -0.85 -14.41
C ALA A 104 4.50 -1.79 -13.42
N LEU A 105 4.13 -1.71 -12.13
CA LEU A 105 4.60 -2.63 -11.09
C LEU A 105 4.02 -4.04 -11.25
N ARG A 106 2.76 -4.16 -11.68
CA ARG A 106 2.10 -5.45 -11.92
C ARG A 106 2.62 -6.14 -13.18
N ASP A 107 2.81 -5.37 -14.24
CA ASP A 107 3.22 -5.90 -15.54
C ASP A 107 4.75 -6.14 -15.62
N GLY A 108 5.50 -5.76 -14.59
CA GLY A 108 6.95 -5.92 -14.54
C GLY A 108 7.72 -4.95 -15.45
N THR A 109 7.04 -3.93 -15.98
CA THR A 109 7.57 -2.94 -16.93
C THR A 109 8.03 -1.65 -16.27
N GLY A 110 7.81 -1.51 -14.95
CA GLY A 110 8.21 -0.34 -14.18
C GLY A 110 9.72 -0.11 -14.12
N VAL A 111 10.09 1.14 -13.87
CA VAL A 111 11.49 1.55 -13.68
C VAL A 111 12.09 0.84 -12.49
N LYS A 112 13.31 0.35 -12.67
CA LYS A 112 14.09 -0.34 -11.65
C LYS A 112 15.25 0.55 -11.19
N TYR A 113 15.71 0.31 -9.96
CA TYR A 113 16.93 0.95 -9.48
C TYR A 113 18.13 0.59 -10.35
N THR A 114 19.10 1.49 -10.45
CA THR A 114 20.37 1.26 -11.15
C THR A 114 21.51 1.08 -10.15
N GLY A 115 22.64 0.53 -10.62
CA GLY A 115 23.84 0.36 -9.79
C GLY A 115 23.80 -0.81 -8.79
N VAL A 116 22.90 -1.78 -8.99
CA VAL A 116 22.81 -3.01 -8.17
C VAL A 116 22.67 -4.27 -9.04
N PRO A 117 23.21 -5.44 -8.63
CA PRO A 117 23.19 -6.66 -9.44
C PRO A 117 21.79 -7.23 -9.72
N SER A 118 20.83 -7.01 -8.82
CA SER A 118 19.44 -7.46 -8.96
C SER A 118 18.50 -6.29 -8.70
N PRO A 119 18.24 -5.46 -9.73
CA PRO A 119 17.51 -4.23 -9.55
C PRO A 119 16.00 -4.51 -9.37
N ARG A 120 15.47 -4.08 -8.23
CA ARG A 120 14.03 -4.12 -7.95
C ARG A 120 13.31 -2.92 -8.56
N MET A 121 12.03 -3.10 -8.89
CA MET A 121 11.17 -2.00 -9.32
C MET A 121 10.95 -1.00 -8.19
N ILE A 122 10.78 0.27 -8.55
CA ILE A 122 10.55 1.36 -7.59
C ILE A 122 9.05 1.44 -7.34
N ALA A 123 8.58 1.07 -6.14
CA ALA A 123 7.18 1.31 -5.79
C ALA A 123 6.98 2.80 -5.52
N MET A 124 7.67 3.33 -4.51
CA MET A 124 7.85 4.76 -4.35
C MET A 124 9.07 5.04 -3.48
N ALA A 125 9.97 5.89 -3.98
CA ALA A 125 11.21 6.19 -3.30
C ALA A 125 11.38 7.68 -3.07
N ARG A 126 12.00 8.03 -1.95
CA ARG A 126 12.61 9.34 -1.72
C ARG A 126 14.05 9.27 -2.20
N VAL A 127 14.41 10.11 -3.17
CA VAL A 127 15.76 10.20 -3.72
C VAL A 127 16.40 11.50 -3.27
N ASN A 128 17.67 11.46 -2.86
CA ASN A 128 18.45 12.67 -2.64
C ASN A 128 18.76 13.31 -4.00
N ASP A 129 18.17 14.47 -4.26
CA ASP A 129 18.20 15.16 -5.55
C ASP A 129 18.39 16.65 -5.34
N GLN A 130 19.65 17.07 -5.29
CA GLN A 130 20.02 18.46 -5.10
C GLN A 130 19.62 19.27 -6.36
N GLY A 131 18.68 20.19 -6.19
CA GLY A 131 18.17 21.05 -7.26
C GLY A 131 17.04 20.43 -8.09
N GLY A 132 16.48 19.28 -7.68
CA GLY A 132 15.28 18.72 -8.32
C GLY A 132 15.49 18.29 -9.78
N GLN A 133 16.65 17.72 -10.11
CA GLN A 133 17.03 17.33 -11.47
C GLN A 133 16.09 16.30 -12.09
N TYR A 134 15.46 15.44 -11.28
CA TYR A 134 14.50 14.46 -11.81
C TYR A 134 13.27 15.14 -12.44
N CYS A 135 12.91 16.36 -12.01
CA CYS A 135 11.80 17.13 -12.58
C CYS A 135 12.24 18.14 -13.66
N LEU A 136 13.49 18.08 -14.11
CA LEU A 136 14.00 18.91 -15.21
C LEU A 136 14.18 18.02 -16.45
N PRO A 137 13.45 18.28 -17.55
CA PRO A 137 13.64 17.52 -18.76
C PRO A 137 14.96 17.90 -19.45
N VAL A 138 15.67 16.90 -19.96
CA VAL A 138 16.85 17.04 -20.82
C VAL A 138 16.45 16.62 -22.22
N SER A 139 16.46 17.56 -23.17
CA SER A 139 16.01 17.34 -24.54
C SER A 139 14.59 16.74 -24.62
N GLY A 140 13.69 17.20 -23.75
CA GLY A 140 12.29 16.75 -23.68
C GLY A 140 12.06 15.43 -22.93
N ASN A 141 13.11 14.77 -22.44
CA ASN A 141 12.98 13.52 -21.67
C ASN A 141 13.39 13.73 -20.22
N TYR A 142 12.66 13.10 -19.30
CA TYR A 142 12.99 13.15 -17.88
C TYR A 142 13.93 12.00 -17.50
N ARG A 143 14.72 12.22 -16.44
CA ARG A 143 15.68 11.24 -15.95
C ARG A 143 14.98 9.99 -15.40
N MET A 144 15.48 8.81 -15.79
CA MET A 144 14.91 7.50 -15.44
C MET A 144 15.91 6.60 -14.70
N ASP A 145 17.20 6.92 -14.75
CA ASP A 145 18.22 6.21 -14.01
C ASP A 145 18.21 6.68 -12.55
N VAL A 146 17.85 5.75 -11.65
CA VAL A 146 17.74 6.02 -10.22
C VAL A 146 18.71 5.10 -9.47
N PRO A 147 19.89 5.59 -9.08
CA PRO A 147 20.83 4.80 -8.30
C PRO A 147 20.24 4.36 -6.96
N ALA A 148 20.33 3.07 -6.65
CA ALA A 148 19.83 2.54 -5.38
C ALA A 148 20.48 3.20 -4.15
N THR A 149 21.72 3.67 -4.30
CA THR A 149 22.51 4.33 -3.23
C THR A 149 21.99 5.70 -2.82
N LEU A 150 21.23 6.37 -3.70
CA LEU A 150 20.68 7.71 -3.44
C LEU A 150 19.21 7.66 -3.04
N ALA A 151 18.59 6.48 -3.07
CA ALA A 151 17.15 6.30 -2.92
C ALA A 151 16.81 5.51 -1.65
N THR A 152 15.77 5.95 -0.96
CA THR A 152 15.15 5.23 0.16
C THR A 152 13.74 4.83 -0.25
N GLU A 153 13.44 3.54 -0.20
CA GLU A 153 12.10 3.03 -0.49
C GLU A 153 11.13 3.40 0.63
N MET A 154 9.95 3.91 0.24
CA MET A 154 8.93 4.40 1.18
C MET A 154 7.75 3.44 1.30
N LEU A 155 7.53 2.57 0.31
CA LEU A 155 6.41 1.62 0.27
C LEU A 155 6.81 0.16 0.45
N SER A 156 8.06 -0.13 0.85
CA SER A 156 8.46 -1.50 1.20
C SER A 156 7.77 -1.92 2.50
N ASN A 157 6.68 -2.67 2.38
CA ASN A 157 6.29 -3.58 3.44
C ASN A 157 7.35 -4.69 3.49
N SER A 158 7.96 -4.85 4.66
CA SER A 158 8.75 -6.01 5.04
C SER A 158 7.84 -7.25 5.09
N LEU A 159 7.57 -7.86 3.93
CA LEU A 159 7.15 -9.25 3.86
C LEU A 159 8.11 -9.98 2.91
N ASP A 160 9.15 -10.50 3.54
CA ASP A 160 10.00 -11.61 3.11
C ASP A 160 10.72 -11.49 1.74
N THR A 161 11.95 -11.00 1.81
CA THR A 161 12.95 -11.09 0.73
C THR A 161 13.48 -12.51 0.47
N THR A 162 13.03 -13.54 1.20
CA THR A 162 13.53 -14.92 1.08
C THR A 162 12.62 -15.87 0.31
N THR A 163 11.37 -15.50 0.02
CA THR A 163 10.40 -16.35 -0.73
C THR A 163 9.98 -15.78 -2.10
N ALA A 164 10.45 -14.59 -2.48
CA ALA A 164 10.26 -14.07 -3.83
C ALA A 164 11.25 -14.70 -4.82
N THR A 165 11.13 -16.02 -5.05
CA THR A 165 11.86 -16.75 -6.09
C THR A 165 11.47 -16.34 -7.52
N THR A 166 10.52 -15.40 -7.66
CA THR A 166 10.18 -14.69 -8.90
C THR A 166 9.91 -13.24 -8.53
N GLY A 167 10.65 -12.28 -9.10
CA GLY A 167 10.66 -10.86 -8.73
C GLY A 167 9.36 -10.08 -8.97
N THR A 168 8.31 -10.39 -8.21
CA THR A 168 6.93 -9.90 -8.34
C THR A 168 6.30 -10.03 -6.94
N PHE A 169 5.90 -9.03 -6.16
CA PHE A 169 5.36 -7.68 -6.40
C PHE A 169 5.68 -6.83 -5.16
N THR A 170 5.76 -5.50 -5.29
CA THR A 170 5.63 -4.64 -4.11
C THR A 170 4.19 -4.73 -3.62
N GLU A 171 3.97 -5.27 -2.42
CA GLU A 171 2.63 -5.53 -1.86
C GLU A 171 1.75 -4.27 -1.82
N LEU A 172 2.37 -3.10 -1.83
CA LEU A 172 1.72 -1.79 -1.91
C LEU A 172 2.14 -1.04 -3.18
N ALA A 173 1.20 -0.28 -3.73
CA ALA A 173 1.43 0.64 -4.84
C ALA A 173 0.74 1.98 -4.59
N LEU A 174 1.26 2.99 -5.27
CA LEU A 174 0.64 4.30 -5.39
C LEU A 174 -0.23 4.30 -6.66
N TYR A 175 -1.54 4.43 -6.47
CA TYR A 175 -2.51 4.44 -7.56
C TYR A 175 -2.60 5.81 -8.23
N GLU A 176 -2.66 6.85 -7.41
CA GLU A 176 -2.79 8.21 -7.87
C GLU A 176 -2.04 9.14 -6.94
N MET A 177 -1.47 10.19 -7.52
CA MET A 177 -0.95 11.33 -6.81
C MET A 177 -1.30 12.58 -7.61
N THR A 178 -1.81 13.62 -6.96
CA THR A 178 -2.15 14.88 -7.59
C THR A 178 -1.72 16.04 -6.70
N LEU A 179 -1.12 17.06 -7.32
CA LEU A 179 -0.71 18.29 -6.65
C LEU A 179 -1.54 19.46 -7.21
N THR A 180 -2.33 20.10 -6.37
CA THR A 180 -3.20 21.23 -6.77
C THR A 180 -2.84 22.51 -6.01
N PRO A 181 -2.68 23.66 -6.70
CA PRO A 181 -2.43 24.93 -6.02
C PRO A 181 -3.68 25.42 -5.28
N MET A 182 -3.52 25.96 -4.06
CA MET A 182 -4.66 26.45 -3.26
C MET A 182 -5.00 27.93 -3.50
N VAL A 183 -4.07 28.73 -4.02
CA VAL A 183 -4.26 30.17 -4.25
C VAL A 183 -3.63 30.55 -5.59
N THR A 184 -4.40 31.19 -6.46
CA THR A 184 -3.97 31.61 -7.81
C THR A 184 -3.44 33.04 -7.86
N ASN A 185 -3.69 33.85 -6.83
CA ASN A 185 -3.58 35.31 -6.89
C ASN A 185 -2.37 35.90 -6.12
N ASN A 186 -1.56 35.04 -5.50
CA ASN A 186 -0.25 35.38 -4.91
C ASN A 186 0.65 34.18 -5.22
N PRO A 187 1.94 34.34 -5.59
CA PRO A 187 2.74 33.18 -5.98
C PRO A 187 2.86 32.18 -4.82
N GLY A 188 2.04 31.13 -4.90
CA GLY A 188 2.49 29.75 -4.84
C GLY A 188 3.10 29.26 -3.53
N VAL A 189 2.53 29.62 -2.37
CA VAL A 189 3.06 29.12 -1.09
C VAL A 189 2.33 27.86 -0.61
N LEU A 190 1.06 27.61 -0.99
CA LEU A 190 0.27 26.48 -0.49
C LEU A 190 -0.27 25.59 -1.61
N TYR A 191 -0.04 24.29 -1.46
CA TYR A 191 -0.50 23.24 -2.36
C TYR A 191 -1.22 22.14 -1.58
N THR A 192 -2.24 21.54 -2.18
CA THR A 192 -2.83 20.30 -1.68
C THR A 192 -2.23 19.13 -2.46
N LEU A 193 -1.56 18.22 -1.76
CA LEU A 193 -1.13 16.94 -2.30
C LEU A 193 -2.15 15.88 -1.87
N GLN A 194 -2.75 15.22 -2.84
CA GLN A 194 -3.60 14.04 -2.63
C GLN A 194 -2.89 12.82 -3.19
N PHE A 195 -2.95 11.70 -2.47
CA PHE A 195 -2.37 10.45 -2.95
C PHE A 195 -3.12 9.23 -2.40
N THR A 196 -3.20 8.18 -3.22
CA THR A 196 -3.92 6.95 -2.89
C THR A 196 -2.97 5.78 -2.84
N LEU A 197 -2.85 5.16 -1.67
CA LEU A 197 -2.07 3.94 -1.46
C LEU A 197 -3.00 2.75 -1.39
N GLY A 198 -2.61 1.64 -2.01
CA GLY A 198 -3.37 0.41 -1.94
C GLY A 198 -2.50 -0.83 -2.15
N THR A 199 -3.09 -1.99 -1.90
CA THR A 199 -2.44 -3.28 -2.18
C THR A 199 -2.37 -3.55 -3.67
N ASN A 200 -1.19 -3.91 -4.18
CA ASN A 200 -0.96 -4.08 -5.61
C ASN A 200 -1.17 -5.51 -6.10
N GLN A 201 -2.31 -6.11 -5.76
CA GLN A 201 -2.69 -7.44 -6.26
C GLN A 201 -3.61 -7.31 -7.47
N SER A 202 -3.42 -8.16 -8.48
CA SER A 202 -4.25 -8.13 -9.68
C SER A 202 -5.69 -8.50 -9.34
N GLY A 203 -6.65 -7.68 -9.77
CA GLY A 203 -8.08 -7.98 -9.62
C GLY A 203 -8.64 -7.77 -8.21
N THR A 204 -7.91 -7.11 -7.31
CA THR A 204 -8.40 -6.77 -5.96
C THR A 204 -8.86 -5.31 -5.81
N ILE A 205 -8.33 -4.39 -6.62
CA ILE A 205 -8.69 -2.95 -6.57
C ILE A 205 -9.31 -2.52 -7.90
N ASP A 206 -10.45 -1.85 -7.81
CA ASP A 206 -11.06 -1.10 -8.90
C ASP A 206 -10.20 0.15 -9.13
N THR A 207 -9.56 0.24 -10.30
CA THR A 207 -8.68 1.36 -10.66
C THR A 207 -9.45 2.64 -10.98
N VAL A 208 -10.78 2.57 -11.18
CA VAL A 208 -11.64 3.72 -11.45
C VAL A 208 -12.08 4.36 -10.13
N ASP A 209 -12.64 3.56 -9.23
CA ASP A 209 -13.15 4.07 -7.95
C ASP A 209 -12.10 4.06 -6.82
N GLN A 210 -10.95 3.43 -7.08
CA GLN A 210 -9.88 3.19 -6.10
C GLN A 210 -10.43 2.53 -4.84
N SER A 211 -11.25 1.49 -5.04
CA SER A 211 -11.94 0.74 -4.00
C SER A 211 -11.65 -0.75 -4.15
N CYS A 212 -11.81 -1.53 -3.08
CA CYS A 212 -11.65 -2.98 -3.18
C CYS A 212 -12.80 -3.59 -3.97
N LEU A 213 -12.49 -4.40 -4.99
CA LEU A 213 -13.47 -5.15 -5.77
C LEU A 213 -14.23 -6.12 -4.86
N ASN A 214 -15.52 -6.35 -5.13
CA ASN A 214 -16.36 -7.20 -4.29
C ASN A 214 -16.04 -8.71 -4.46
N GLN A 215 -16.49 -9.52 -3.49
CA GLN A 215 -16.21 -10.96 -3.38
C GLN A 215 -16.79 -11.84 -4.51
N SER A 216 -17.41 -11.27 -5.55
CA SER A 216 -18.02 -12.03 -6.64
C SER A 216 -17.00 -12.62 -7.62
N ASN A 217 -15.72 -12.21 -7.53
CA ASN A 217 -14.62 -12.80 -8.31
C ASN A 217 -13.81 -13.76 -7.44
N THR A 218 -13.94 -15.07 -7.70
CA THR A 218 -13.31 -16.19 -6.97
C THR A 218 -11.79 -16.23 -7.00
N THR A 219 -11.15 -15.27 -7.69
CA THR A 219 -9.70 -15.09 -7.80
C THR A 219 -9.15 -13.90 -7.02
N SER A 220 -10.00 -13.06 -6.41
CA SER A 220 -9.53 -11.89 -5.66
C SER A 220 -9.35 -12.23 -4.18
N ASN A 221 -8.15 -11.99 -3.65
CA ASN A 221 -7.88 -12.15 -2.23
C ASN A 221 -8.41 -10.95 -1.44
N TYR A 222 -9.75 -10.83 -1.35
CA TYR A 222 -10.45 -9.70 -0.74
C TYR A 222 -10.01 -9.41 0.70
N ASP A 223 -9.62 -10.45 1.44
CA ASP A 223 -9.17 -10.34 2.82
C ASP A 223 -7.89 -9.53 2.98
N PHE A 224 -7.12 -9.38 1.90
CA PHE A 224 -5.87 -8.63 1.86
C PHE A 224 -6.00 -7.33 1.07
N CYS A 225 -7.18 -7.03 0.52
CA CYS A 225 -7.37 -5.74 -0.15
C CYS A 225 -7.54 -4.61 0.86
N ALA A 226 -6.67 -3.61 0.73
CA ALA A 226 -6.78 -2.37 1.46
C ALA A 226 -6.34 -1.20 0.58
N VAL A 227 -7.10 -0.10 0.65
CA VAL A 227 -6.82 1.14 -0.07
C VAL A 227 -7.15 2.31 0.84
N ASN A 228 -6.34 3.36 0.81
CA ASN A 228 -6.62 4.57 1.55
C ASN A 228 -6.15 5.82 0.80
N LYS A 229 -6.94 6.88 0.92
CA LYS A 229 -6.70 8.19 0.32
C LYS A 229 -6.14 9.12 1.39
N PHE A 230 -5.03 9.77 1.08
CA PHE A 230 -4.35 10.70 1.95
C PHE A 230 -4.38 12.09 1.30
N GLN A 231 -4.66 13.10 2.11
CA GLN A 231 -4.63 14.49 1.68
C GLN A 231 -3.80 15.30 2.66
N ILE A 232 -2.84 16.05 2.14
CA ILE A 232 -1.95 16.89 2.92
C ILE A 232 -1.80 18.26 2.29
N VAL A 233 -1.72 19.30 3.12
CA VAL A 233 -1.38 20.65 2.66
C VAL A 233 0.14 20.82 2.79
N LEU A 234 0.76 21.24 1.71
CA LEU A 234 2.18 21.51 1.59
C LEU A 234 2.39 23.01 1.50
N ARG A 235 3.41 23.48 2.22
CA ARG A 235 3.96 24.81 2.01
C ARG A 235 5.22 24.67 1.17
N MET A 236 5.28 25.33 0.02
CA MET A 236 6.37 25.21 -0.96
C MET A 236 6.82 26.61 -1.36
N GLY A 237 7.53 27.30 -0.46
CA GLY A 237 7.88 28.71 -0.59
C GLY A 237 8.21 29.38 0.74
#